data_AF-V9FAS5-F1
#
_entry.id   AF-V9FAS5-F1
#
_cell.length_a   1.000
_cell.length_b   1.000
_cell.length_c   1.000
_cell.angle_alpha   90.00
_cell.angle_beta   90.00
_cell.angle_gamma   90.00
#
_symmetry.space_group_name_H-M   'P 1'
#
loop_
_entity.id
_entity.type
_entity.pdbx_description
1 polymer ?
#
loop_
_entity_poly.entity_id
_entity_poly.type
_entity_poly.pdbx_seq_one_letter_code
_entity_poly.pdbx_strand_id
1 'polypeptide(L)'
;MFEARALSLLLLIVLVTLTSIRRVRDMELTQELVKKKIELLEQQKAKSTKLNELLDAPGGFNEVSRKTCKNLEAAITASKRPGYFAYYEQPQHVKNILRSGEVQRLQEQILHLQKQIDQLTEKIEKSAEGQDVGYTDTTITSLKHWLATYGMPKQQSTSDLFTVFTPDRKVYGGTTHYSAFRSQSSTMKKGRLTK
;
A
#
# COMPACT_ATOMS: atom_id res chain seq x y z
N MET A 1 35.69 44.71 -1.44
CA MET A 1 35.07 43.60 -2.21
C MET A 1 35.32 42.20 -1.62
N PHE A 2 36.41 41.96 -0.87
CA PHE A 2 36.72 40.62 -0.32
C PHE A 2 35.85 40.21 0.88
N GLU A 3 35.47 41.12 1.77
CA GLU A 3 34.64 40.81 2.95
C GLU A 3 33.24 40.31 2.60
N ALA A 4 32.58 40.91 1.61
CA ALA A 4 31.24 40.50 1.18
C ALA A 4 31.21 39.06 0.62
N ARG A 5 32.30 38.62 -0.01
CA ARG A 5 32.44 37.24 -0.51
C ARG A 5 32.67 36.25 0.63
N ALA A 6 33.46 36.61 1.64
CA ALA A 6 33.70 35.77 2.81
C ALA A 6 32.42 35.57 3.65
N LEU A 7 31.64 36.64 3.86
CA LEU A 7 30.35 36.57 4.55
C LEU A 7 29.32 35.72 3.78
N SER A 8 29.26 35.86 2.46
CA SER A 8 28.40 35.03 1.61
C SER A 8 28.76 33.54 1.69
N LEU A 9 30.06 33.21 1.68
CA LEU A 9 30.55 31.83 1.77
C LEU A 9 30.24 31.20 3.14
N LEU A 10 30.41 31.96 4.23
CA LEU A 10 30.03 31.54 5.58
C LEU A 10 28.52 31.30 5.70
N LEU A 11 27.69 32.18 5.12
CA LEU A 11 26.24 32.04 5.15
C LEU A 11 25.77 30.80 4.38
N LEU A 12 26.41 30.49 3.26
CA LEU A 12 26.14 29.31 2.44
C LEU A 12 26.54 28.01 3.19
N ILE A 13 27.69 28.00 3.87
CA ILE A 13 28.12 26.87 4.71
C ILE A 13 27.13 26.65 5.86
N VAL A 14 26.68 27.72 6.52
CA VAL A 14 25.70 27.64 7.61
C VAL A 14 24.35 27.10 7.10
N LEU A 15 23.88 27.54 5.94
CA LEU A 15 22.65 27.01 5.31
C LEU A 15 22.76 25.53 4.94
N VAL A 16 23.88 25.10 4.37
CA VAL A 16 24.11 23.69 4.00
C VAL A 16 24.21 22.79 5.24
N THR A 17 24.88 23.25 6.30
CA THR A 17 24.98 22.48 7.54
C THR A 17 23.65 22.39 8.28
N LEU A 18 22.88 23.48 8.36
CA LEU A 18 21.53 23.48 8.96
C LEU A 18 20.56 22.56 8.19
N THR A 19 20.61 22.57 6.86
CA THR A 19 19.78 21.68 6.03
C THR A 19 20.19 20.23 6.16
N SER A 20 21.49 19.93 6.26
CA SER A 20 22.00 18.58 6.51
C SER A 20 21.58 18.04 7.88
N ILE A 21 21.73 18.84 8.95
CA ILE A 21 21.32 18.46 10.31
C ILE A 21 19.81 18.22 10.38
N ARG A 22 19.01 19.08 9.73
CA ARG A 22 17.55 18.93 9.66
C ARG A 22 17.17 17.62 8.96
N ARG A 23 17.79 17.31 7.81
CA ARG A 23 17.54 16.08 7.06
C ARG A 23 17.85 14.81 7.87
N VAL A 24 18.96 14.79 8.62
CA VAL A 24 19.33 13.62 9.44
C VAL A 24 18.30 13.40 10.55
N ARG A 25 17.85 14.46 11.21
CA ARG A 25 16.82 14.38 12.26
C ARG A 25 15.48 13.87 11.72
N ASP A 26 15.07 14.31 10.52
CA ASP A 26 13.82 13.86 9.90
C ASP A 26 13.89 12.37 9.49
N MET A 27 15.06 11.89 9.08
CA MET A 27 15.29 10.46 8.84
C MET A 27 15.20 9.60 10.12
N GLU A 28 15.76 10.07 11.24
CA GLU A 28 15.65 9.33 12.51
C GLU A 28 14.20 9.26 12.99
N LEU A 29 13.46 10.38 12.91
CA LEU A 29 12.05 10.43 13.29
C LEU A 29 11.17 9.49 12.44
N THR A 30 11.40 9.45 11.12
CA THR A 30 10.64 8.57 10.22
C THR A 30 10.94 7.10 10.51
N GLN A 31 12.19 6.73 10.82
CA GLN A 31 12.54 5.37 11.24
C GLN A 31 11.84 4.96 12.54
N GLU A 32 11.77 5.85 13.53
CA GLU A 32 11.05 5.59 14.78
C GLU A 32 9.54 5.39 14.56
N LEU A 33 8.92 6.22 13.72
CA LEU A 33 7.51 6.09 13.37
C LEU A 33 7.21 4.77 12.64
N VAL A 34 8.08 4.36 11.71
CA VAL A 34 7.98 3.08 11.01
C VAL A 34 8.11 1.90 11.98
N LYS A 35 9.10 1.95 12.88
CA LYS A 35 9.28 0.91 13.90
C LYS A 35 8.04 0.75 14.79
N LYS A 36 7.46 1.88 15.22
CA LYS A 36 6.22 1.89 16.01
C LYS A 36 5.02 1.34 15.24
N LYS A 37 4.91 1.63 13.94
CA LYS A 37 3.89 1.05 13.06
C LYS A 37 4.02 -0.47 12.97
N ILE A 38 5.24 -0.99 12.83
CA ILE A 38 5.50 -2.45 12.78
C ILE A 38 5.05 -3.12 14.09
N GLU A 39 5.38 -2.52 15.24
CA GLU A 39 4.97 -3.06 16.54
C GLU A 39 3.44 -3.13 16.69
N LEU A 40 2.73 -2.07 16.29
CA LEU A 40 1.26 -2.04 16.33
C LEU A 40 0.63 -3.04 15.37
N LEU A 41 1.23 -3.26 14.20
CA LEU A 41 0.78 -4.28 13.25
C LEU A 41 0.95 -5.69 13.83
N GLU A 42 2.04 -5.97 14.54
CA GLU A 42 2.22 -7.28 15.18
C GLU A 42 1.21 -7.48 16.32
N GLN A 43 0.91 -6.44 17.10
CA GLN A 43 -0.15 -6.48 18.11
C GLN A 43 -1.54 -6.73 17.51
N GLN A 44 -1.84 -6.08 16.38
CA GLN A 44 -3.10 -6.28 15.65
C GLN A 44 -3.21 -7.71 15.12
N LYS A 45 -2.13 -8.22 14.53
CA LYS A 45 -2.03 -9.59 14.04
C LYS A 45 -2.26 -10.59 15.16
N ALA A 46 -1.59 -10.45 16.30
CA ALA A 46 -1.76 -11.35 17.44
C ALA A 46 -3.22 -11.41 17.94
N LYS A 47 -3.90 -10.27 18.00
CA LYS A 47 -5.34 -10.21 18.36
C LYS A 47 -6.24 -10.83 17.29
N SER A 48 -5.92 -10.61 16.02
CA SER A 48 -6.64 -11.20 14.89
C SER A 48 -6.49 -12.73 14.86
N THR A 49 -5.28 -13.24 15.12
CA THR A 49 -5.03 -14.68 15.24
C THR A 49 -5.85 -15.28 16.39
N LYS A 50 -5.86 -14.64 17.56
CA LYS A 50 -6.69 -15.09 18.69
C LYS A 50 -8.18 -15.11 18.35
N LEU A 51 -8.67 -14.08 17.65
CA LEU A 51 -10.05 -14.03 17.18
C LEU A 51 -10.34 -15.19 16.21
N ASN A 52 -9.43 -15.46 15.28
CA ASN A 52 -9.60 -16.52 14.30
C ASN A 52 -9.58 -17.91 14.96
N GLU A 53 -8.73 -18.11 15.96
CA GLU A 53 -8.72 -19.33 16.78
C GLU A 53 -10.09 -19.57 17.45
N LEU A 54 -10.72 -18.53 18.01
CA LEU A 54 -12.05 -18.68 18.62
C LEU A 54 -13.14 -19.08 17.60
N LEU A 55 -13.00 -18.64 16.35
CA LEU A 55 -13.97 -18.91 15.29
C LEU A 55 -13.77 -20.30 14.66
N ASP A 56 -12.52 -20.64 14.32
CA ASP A 56 -12.18 -21.78 13.46
C ASP A 56 -11.57 -22.99 14.19
N ALA A 57 -11.18 -22.85 15.47
CA ALA A 57 -10.70 -24.00 16.23
C ALA A 57 -11.74 -25.14 16.27
N PRO A 58 -11.32 -26.40 16.48
CA PRO A 58 -12.24 -27.50 16.72
C PRO A 58 -13.18 -27.18 17.88
N GLY A 59 -14.50 -27.21 17.64
CA GLY A 59 -15.50 -26.78 18.62
C GLY A 59 -15.60 -25.25 18.81
N GLY A 60 -15.05 -24.46 17.89
CA GLY A 60 -15.17 -23.01 17.81
C GLY A 60 -16.54 -22.56 17.30
N PHE A 61 -16.75 -21.24 17.26
CA PHE A 61 -18.07 -20.67 16.96
C PHE A 61 -18.62 -21.08 15.60
N ASN A 62 -17.78 -21.24 14.58
CA ASN A 62 -18.24 -21.63 13.24
C ASN A 62 -18.81 -23.06 13.22
N GLU A 63 -18.17 -23.98 13.94
CA GLU A 63 -18.66 -25.36 14.03
C GLU A 63 -19.93 -25.45 14.86
N VAL A 64 -19.97 -24.74 16.00
CA VAL A 64 -21.13 -24.66 16.88
C VAL A 64 -22.34 -24.08 16.13
N SER A 65 -22.13 -23.02 15.35
CA SER A 65 -23.15 -22.40 14.50
C SER A 65 -23.71 -23.41 13.49
N ARG A 66 -22.84 -24.11 12.75
CA ARG A 66 -23.26 -25.16 11.81
C ARG A 66 -24.08 -26.27 12.47
N LYS A 67 -23.65 -26.75 13.64
CA LYS A 67 -24.39 -27.79 14.39
C LYS A 67 -25.72 -27.28 14.93
N THR A 68 -25.77 -26.02 15.35
CA THR A 68 -27.02 -25.37 15.78
C THR A 68 -28.01 -25.24 14.62
N CYS A 69 -27.55 -24.88 13.41
CA CYS A 69 -28.40 -24.88 12.21
C CYS A 69 -28.95 -26.28 11.90
N LYS A 70 -28.12 -27.32 12.01
CA LYS A 70 -28.58 -28.71 11.84
C LYS A 70 -29.64 -29.12 12.86
N ASN A 71 -29.54 -28.65 14.11
CA ASN A 71 -30.59 -28.88 15.09
C ASN A 71 -31.92 -28.24 14.68
N LEU A 72 -31.88 -27.02 14.13
CA LEU A 72 -33.09 -26.35 13.63
C LEU A 72 -33.71 -27.10 12.45
N GLU A 73 -32.89 -27.59 11.52
CA GLU A 73 -33.34 -28.44 10.42
C GLU A 73 -33.96 -29.75 10.91
N ALA A 74 -33.33 -30.39 11.90
CA ALA A 74 -33.86 -31.59 12.55
C ALA A 74 -35.19 -31.30 13.26
N ALA A 75 -35.32 -30.17 13.95
CA ALA A 75 -36.57 -29.76 14.60
C ALA A 75 -37.71 -29.51 13.59
N ILE A 76 -37.41 -28.87 12.45
CA ILE A 76 -38.38 -28.70 11.34
C ILE A 76 -38.82 -30.06 10.81
N THR A 77 -37.88 -31.00 10.66
CA THR A 77 -38.16 -32.35 10.16
C THR A 77 -38.99 -33.14 11.17
N ALA A 78 -38.64 -33.09 12.45
CA ALA A 78 -39.38 -33.71 13.55
C ALA A 78 -40.81 -33.18 13.64
N SER A 79 -41.02 -31.88 13.42
CA SER A 79 -42.35 -31.29 13.36
C SER A 79 -43.20 -31.85 12.22
N LYS A 80 -42.59 -32.24 11.10
CA LYS A 80 -43.28 -32.83 9.94
C LYS A 80 -43.47 -34.34 10.07
N ARG A 81 -42.55 -35.03 10.73
CA ARG A 81 -42.55 -36.48 10.97
C ARG A 81 -42.02 -36.73 12.38
N PRO A 82 -42.90 -36.87 13.39
CA PRO A 82 -42.47 -37.03 14.77
C PRO A 82 -41.68 -38.33 14.93
N GLY A 83 -40.50 -38.20 15.54
CA GLY A 83 -39.54 -39.28 15.79
C GLY A 83 -38.47 -38.81 16.78
N TYR A 84 -37.62 -39.72 17.23
CA TYR A 84 -36.54 -39.38 18.18
C TYR A 84 -35.38 -38.68 17.46
N PHE A 85 -35.00 -37.49 17.95
CA PHE A 85 -33.83 -36.74 17.51
C PHE A 85 -32.98 -36.36 18.72
N ALA A 86 -31.68 -36.68 18.68
CA ALA A 86 -30.72 -36.19 19.65
C ALA A 86 -30.16 -34.85 19.16
N TYR A 87 -30.49 -33.76 19.83
CA TYR A 87 -30.01 -32.43 19.48
C TYR A 87 -28.60 -32.20 20.00
N TYR A 88 -27.79 -31.51 19.19
CA TYR A 88 -26.48 -31.05 19.63
C TYR A 88 -26.63 -30.01 20.75
N GLU A 89 -25.89 -30.18 21.85
CA GLU A 89 -25.79 -29.17 22.89
C GLU A 89 -24.51 -28.36 22.77
N GLN A 90 -24.63 -27.04 22.95
CA GLN A 90 -23.48 -26.15 22.92
C GLN A 90 -22.53 -26.43 24.10
N PRO A 91 -21.22 -26.63 23.84
CA PRO A 91 -20.21 -26.83 24.86
C PRO A 91 -20.11 -25.67 25.84
N GLN A 92 -19.76 -25.96 27.10
CA GLN A 92 -19.74 -24.97 28.16
C GLN A 92 -18.67 -23.88 27.95
N HIS A 93 -17.53 -24.21 27.33
CA HIS A 93 -16.48 -23.23 27.04
C HIS A 93 -16.98 -22.13 26.09
N VAL A 94 -17.74 -22.49 25.06
CA VAL A 94 -18.31 -21.54 24.09
C VAL A 94 -19.33 -20.62 24.75
N LYS A 95 -20.19 -21.18 25.63
CA LYS A 95 -21.15 -20.40 26.41
C LYS A 95 -20.43 -19.39 27.32
N ASN A 96 -19.31 -19.78 27.93
CA ASN A 96 -18.53 -18.91 28.78
C ASN A 96 -17.88 -17.76 27.98
N ILE A 97 -17.34 -18.05 26.79
CA ILE A 97 -16.75 -17.03 25.90
C ILE A 97 -17.82 -16.05 25.38
N LEU A 98 -19.02 -16.56 25.10
CA LEU A 98 -20.15 -15.72 24.67
C LEU A 98 -20.64 -14.80 25.80
N ARG A 99 -20.69 -15.32 27.04
CA ARG A 99 -21.02 -14.53 28.24
C ARG A 99 -19.96 -13.50 28.59
N SER A 100 -18.68 -13.81 28.37
CA SER A 100 -17.58 -12.90 28.68
C SER A 100 -17.44 -11.75 27.67
N GLY A 101 -18.10 -11.84 26.50
CA GLY A 101 -17.99 -10.83 25.45
C GLY A 101 -16.59 -10.73 24.85
N GLU A 102 -15.77 -11.78 24.97
CA GLU A 102 -14.35 -11.74 24.55
C GLU A 102 -14.18 -11.42 23.06
N VAL A 103 -15.06 -11.96 22.21
CA VAL A 103 -15.07 -11.69 20.76
C VAL A 103 -15.28 -10.21 20.47
N GLN A 104 -16.30 -9.61 21.10
CA GLN A 104 -16.59 -8.18 20.94
C GLN A 104 -15.41 -7.32 21.42
N ARG A 105 -14.83 -7.68 22.57
CA ARG A 105 -13.67 -6.97 23.12
C ARG A 105 -12.45 -7.05 22.20
N LEU A 106 -12.19 -8.21 21.58
CA LEU A 106 -11.10 -8.37 20.61
C LEU A 106 -11.34 -7.52 19.36
N GLN A 107 -12.58 -7.50 18.86
CA GLN A 107 -12.96 -6.67 17.71
C GLN A 107 -12.75 -5.18 17.99
N GLU A 108 -13.21 -4.67 19.13
CA GLU A 108 -13.03 -3.27 19.53
C GLU A 108 -11.54 -2.91 19.63
N GLN A 109 -10.70 -3.81 20.18
CA GLN A 109 -9.26 -3.61 20.27
C GLN A 109 -8.58 -3.59 18.89
N ILE A 110 -8.99 -4.46 17.96
CA ILE A 110 -8.48 -4.46 16.58
C ILE A 110 -8.84 -3.16 15.88
N LEU A 111 -10.08 -2.68 16.03
CA LEU A 111 -10.52 -1.40 15.46
C LEU A 111 -9.75 -0.22 16.03
N HIS A 112 -9.48 -0.22 17.33
CA HIS A 112 -8.68 0.81 17.97
C HIS A 112 -7.23 0.81 17.45
N LEU A 113 -6.60 -0.36 17.32
CA LEU A 113 -5.26 -0.49 16.75
C LEU A 113 -5.21 -0.03 15.29
N GLN A 114 -6.24 -0.36 14.49
CA GLN A 114 -6.34 0.11 13.11
C GLN A 114 -6.31 1.64 13.04
N LYS A 115 -7.11 2.32 13.86
CA LYS A 115 -7.11 3.80 13.92
C LYS A 115 -5.74 4.37 14.27
N GLN A 116 -5.00 3.74 15.18
CA GLN A 116 -3.64 4.17 15.53
C GLN A 116 -2.65 3.96 14.39
N ILE A 117 -2.76 2.84 13.66
CA ILE A 117 -1.94 2.53 12.49
C ILE A 117 -2.23 3.53 11.36
N ASP A 118 -3.49 3.88 11.13
CA ASP A 118 -3.90 4.83 10.11
C ASP A 118 -3.32 6.23 10.42
N GLN A 119 -3.45 6.68 11.67
CA GLN A 119 -2.85 7.96 12.12
C GLN A 119 -1.32 7.99 11.98
N LEU A 120 -0.63 6.87 12.26
CA LEU A 120 0.81 6.78 12.06
C LEU A 120 1.20 6.75 10.59
N THR A 121 0.40 6.08 9.75
CA THR A 121 0.61 6.02 8.31
C THR A 121 0.49 7.42 7.70
N GLU A 122 -0.54 8.18 8.07
CA GLU A 122 -0.71 9.57 7.65
C GLU A 122 0.47 10.47 8.08
N LYS A 123 1.02 10.27 9.29
CA LYS A 123 2.21 10.99 9.77
C LYS A 123 3.46 10.65 8.97
N ILE A 124 3.64 9.38 8.61
CA ILE A 124 4.78 8.93 7.80
C ILE A 124 4.68 9.51 6.39
N GLU A 125 3.49 9.49 5.78
CA GLU A 125 3.23 10.06 4.46
C GLU A 125 3.50 11.57 4.43
N LYS A 126 2.97 12.34 5.38
CA LYS A 126 3.24 13.78 5.50
C LYS A 126 4.73 14.10 5.71
N SER A 127 5.44 13.24 6.45
CA SER A 127 6.88 13.40 6.68
C SER A 127 7.70 13.09 5.42
N ALA A 128 7.20 12.21 4.55
CA ALA A 128 7.81 11.92 3.24
C ALA A 128 7.51 13.03 2.20
N GLU A 129 6.31 13.61 2.22
CA GLU A 129 5.94 14.73 1.35
C GLU A 129 6.75 16.00 1.64
N GLY A 130 7.10 16.25 2.92
CA GLY A 130 7.98 17.36 3.31
C GLY A 130 9.44 17.23 2.86
N GLN A 131 9.85 16.07 2.32
CA GLN A 131 11.17 15.85 1.72
C GLN A 131 11.18 16.09 0.21
N ASP A 132 10.04 16.39 -0.42
CA ASP A 132 10.05 16.79 -1.82
C ASP A 132 10.64 18.20 -1.94
N VAL A 133 11.78 18.26 -2.62
CA VAL A 133 12.54 19.48 -2.84
C VAL A 133 11.74 20.35 -3.80
N GLY A 134 10.85 21.18 -3.26
CA GLY A 134 10.27 22.33 -3.93
C GLY A 134 9.94 22.11 -5.41
N TYR A 135 9.07 21.15 -5.73
CA TYR A 135 8.31 21.26 -6.97
C TYR A 135 7.33 22.41 -6.77
N THR A 136 7.77 23.62 -7.12
CA THR A 136 6.80 24.66 -7.47
C THR A 136 5.95 24.05 -8.57
N ASP A 137 4.67 23.82 -8.30
CA ASP A 137 3.63 23.58 -9.30
C ASP A 137 3.58 24.80 -10.23
N THR A 138 4.59 24.94 -11.08
CA THR A 138 4.50 25.81 -12.23
C THR A 138 3.59 25.07 -13.18
N THR A 139 2.31 25.42 -13.19
CA THR A 139 1.38 24.92 -14.20
C THR A 139 1.97 25.22 -15.57
N ILE A 140 2.53 24.20 -16.22
CA ILE A 140 3.24 24.36 -17.47
C ILE A 140 2.21 24.48 -18.59
N THR A 141 1.84 25.73 -18.89
CA THR A 141 0.81 26.06 -19.88
C THR A 141 1.28 25.94 -21.33
N SER A 142 2.59 25.81 -21.56
CA SER A 142 3.13 25.60 -22.91
C SER A 142 4.49 24.89 -22.91
N LEU A 143 4.77 24.19 -24.01
CA LEU A 143 6.06 23.52 -24.25
C LEU A 143 7.25 24.50 -24.17
N LYS A 144 7.04 25.76 -24.57
CA LYS A 144 8.07 26.81 -24.47
C LYS A 144 8.41 27.15 -23.02
N HIS A 145 7.41 27.15 -22.14
CA HIS A 145 7.61 27.33 -20.71
C HIS A 145 8.37 26.15 -20.12
N TRP A 146 8.02 24.92 -20.53
CA TRP A 146 8.74 23.70 -20.14
C TRP A 146 10.24 23.76 -20.48
N LEU A 147 10.57 24.12 -21.72
CA LEU A 147 11.96 24.22 -22.19
C LEU A 147 12.75 25.36 -21.53
N ALA A 148 12.08 26.42 -21.08
CA ALA A 148 12.71 27.50 -20.31
C ALA A 148 13.02 27.06 -18.87
N THR A 149 12.12 26.29 -18.25
CA THR A 149 12.28 25.81 -16.87
C THR A 149 13.29 24.67 -16.75
N TYR A 150 13.27 23.69 -17.67
CA TYR A 150 14.11 22.49 -17.62
C TYR A 150 15.30 22.51 -18.59
N GLY A 151 15.44 23.59 -19.36
CA GLY A 151 16.52 23.78 -20.33
C GLY A 151 16.17 23.26 -21.73
N MET A 152 16.77 23.88 -22.74
CA MET A 152 16.63 23.44 -24.13
C MET A 152 17.54 22.22 -24.39
N PRO A 153 17.10 21.24 -25.19
CA PRO A 153 17.96 20.16 -25.67
C PRO A 153 19.20 20.78 -26.30
N LYS A 154 20.38 20.37 -25.85
CA LYS A 154 21.64 20.74 -26.50
C LYS A 154 21.54 20.28 -27.95
N GLN A 155 21.61 21.21 -28.91
CA GLN A 155 21.65 20.86 -30.32
C GLN A 155 22.86 19.94 -30.51
N GLN A 156 22.60 18.65 -30.78
CA GLN A 156 23.67 17.72 -31.11
C GLN A 156 24.20 18.13 -32.48
N SER A 157 25.35 18.80 -32.47
CA SER A 157 26.13 19.04 -33.67
C SER A 157 26.49 17.71 -34.33
N THR A 158 26.11 17.58 -35.60
CA THR A 158 26.70 16.65 -36.58
C THR A 158 26.60 15.15 -36.27
N SER A 159 25.39 14.63 -36.12
CA SER A 159 25.15 13.19 -36.26
C SER A 159 24.03 12.97 -37.25
N ASP A 160 24.35 12.52 -38.47
CA ASP A 160 23.39 12.06 -39.49
C ASP A 160 22.62 10.80 -39.05
N LEU A 161 22.59 10.49 -37.76
CA LEU A 161 21.97 9.31 -37.20
C LEU A 161 20.82 9.72 -36.30
N PHE A 162 19.62 9.25 -36.62
CA PHE A 162 18.41 9.44 -35.85
C PHE A 162 17.78 8.09 -35.53
N THR A 163 17.00 8.02 -34.46
CA THR A 163 16.28 6.80 -34.08
C THR A 163 14.86 6.86 -34.60
N VAL A 164 14.44 5.83 -35.33
CA VAL A 164 13.05 5.66 -35.79
C VAL A 164 12.43 4.49 -35.06
N PHE A 165 11.23 4.71 -34.53
CA PHE A 165 10.38 3.65 -34.04
C PHE A 165 9.73 2.97 -35.23
N THR A 166 10.15 1.74 -35.51
CA THR A 166 9.56 0.92 -36.58
C THR A 166 8.70 -0.16 -35.92
N PRO A 167 7.43 -0.33 -36.31
CA PRO A 167 6.61 -1.40 -35.75
C PRO A 167 7.28 -2.75 -36.02
N ASP A 168 7.47 -3.55 -34.96
CA ASP A 168 7.99 -4.88 -35.10
C ASP A 168 6.92 -5.78 -35.74
N ARG A 169 7.32 -6.64 -36.67
CA ARG A 169 6.40 -7.59 -37.32
C ARG A 169 5.96 -8.68 -36.36
N LYS A 170 6.65 -8.85 -35.23
CA LYS A 170 6.27 -9.80 -34.19
C LYS A 170 5.10 -9.25 -33.38
N VAL A 171 3.94 -9.89 -33.55
CA VAL A 171 2.77 -9.68 -32.69
C VAL A 171 2.84 -10.70 -31.56
N TYR A 172 2.86 -10.22 -30.32
CA TYR A 172 2.87 -11.08 -29.14
C TYR A 172 1.45 -11.14 -28.55
N GLY A 173 1.02 -12.35 -28.20
CA GLY A 173 -0.33 -12.60 -27.69
C GLY A 173 -1.37 -12.88 -28.77
N GLY A 174 -2.59 -13.18 -28.32
CA GLY A 174 -3.68 -13.69 -29.14
C GLY A 174 -3.65 -15.22 -29.22
N THR A 175 -4.34 -15.90 -28.30
CA THR A 175 -4.62 -17.34 -28.45
C THR A 175 -5.87 -17.52 -29.32
N THR A 176 -6.12 -18.75 -29.80
CA THR A 176 -7.29 -19.07 -30.65
C THR A 176 -8.62 -18.58 -30.06
N HIS A 177 -8.73 -18.55 -28.73
CA HIS A 177 -9.94 -18.15 -28.01
C HIS A 177 -9.98 -16.66 -27.60
N TYR A 178 -8.86 -15.92 -27.71
CA TYR A 178 -8.77 -14.52 -27.30
C TYR A 178 -7.95 -13.68 -28.30
N SER A 179 -8.48 -13.54 -29.52
CA SER A 179 -7.82 -12.85 -30.63
C SER A 179 -7.64 -11.33 -30.43
N ALA A 180 -8.39 -10.73 -29.51
CA ALA A 180 -8.38 -9.29 -29.25
C ALA A 180 -7.16 -8.79 -28.46
N PHE A 181 -6.49 -9.67 -27.71
CA PHE A 181 -5.31 -9.30 -26.90
C PHE A 181 -4.02 -9.49 -27.70
N ARG A 182 -3.86 -8.70 -28.76
CA ARG A 182 -2.62 -8.63 -29.56
C ARG A 182 -1.84 -7.39 -29.15
N SER A 183 -0.64 -7.59 -28.63
CA SER A 183 0.29 -6.49 -28.37
C SER A 183 1.22 -6.32 -29.56
N GLN A 184 1.23 -5.12 -30.15
CA GLN A 184 2.23 -4.74 -31.14
C GLN A 184 3.40 -4.07 -30.41
N SER A 185 4.60 -4.64 -30.53
CA SER A 185 5.82 -3.99 -30.05
C SER A 185 6.38 -3.08 -31.14
N SER A 186 6.88 -1.89 -30.76
CA SER A 186 7.69 -1.05 -31.65
C SER A 186 9.14 -1.14 -31.24
N THR A 187 10.03 -1.32 -32.21
CA THR A 187 11.47 -1.43 -31.97
C THR A 187 12.16 -0.16 -32.47
N MET A 188 12.95 0.46 -31.60
CA MET A 188 13.74 1.64 -31.94
C MET A 188 15.00 1.22 -32.70
N LYS A 189 15.14 1.63 -33.95
CA LYS A 189 16.35 1.38 -34.75
C LYS A 189 17.06 2.70 -35.05
N LYS A 190 18.39 2.68 -34.96
CA LYS A 190 19.24 3.80 -35.37
C LYS A 190 19.40 3.77 -36.90
N GLY A 191 18.88 4.79 -37.58
CA GLY A 191 18.95 4.97 -39.03
C GLY A 191 19.84 6.15 -39.41
N ARG A 192 20.27 6.19 -40.67
CA ARG A 192 21.07 7.29 -41.23
C ARG A 192 20.18 8.20 -42.07
N LEU A 193 20.37 9.51 -41.98
CA LEU A 193 19.63 10.51 -42.76
C LEU A 193 20.03 10.39 -44.24
N THR A 194 19.17 9.77 -45.04
CA THR A 194 19.24 9.89 -46.50
C THR A 194 18.35 11.05 -46.90
N LYS A 195 18.95 12.11 -47.47
CA LYS A 195 18.21 13.20 -48.12
C LYS A 195 17.38 12.69 -49.29
#